data_AF-A0A538ED81-F1
#
_entry.id   AF-A0A538ED81-F1
#
_cell.length_a   1.000
_cell.length_b   1.000
_cell.length_c   1.000
_cell.angle_alpha   90.00
_cell.angle_beta   90.00
_cell.angle_gamma   90.00
#
_symmetry.space_group_name_H-M   'P 1'
#
loop_
_entity.id
_entity.type
_entity.pdbx_description
1 polymer ?
#
loop_
_entity_poly.entity_id
_entity_poly.type
_entity_poly.pdbx_seq_one_letter_code
_entity_poly.pdbx_strand_id
1 'polypeptide(L)'
;MPVNLSVWVSVATVAAGLASVGSLLAVAWQLKSLARQTKEQAKQAEAAAEGIRASVYLTVTQTMIGIDQFLIDRPRLRAKLYGELPTDDVELSGQQAEGGAEMLVDMFDMVVSNVHHISDPLEDGWRNYMVAVMQESATMREFWKRSREWYSPELRQILDGSPVEVEDGTRT
;
A
#
# COMPACT_ATOMS: atom_id res chain seq x y z
N MET A 1 -12.21 -50.86 60.74
CA MET A 1 -10.80 -51.13 60.39
C MET A 1 -10.18 -49.81 59.94
N PRO A 2 -9.09 -49.32 60.56
CA PRO A 2 -8.46 -48.08 60.13
C PRO A 2 -7.75 -48.32 58.79
N VAL A 3 -8.12 -47.57 57.76
CA VAL A 3 -7.46 -47.65 56.45
C VAL A 3 -6.03 -47.09 56.60
N ASN A 4 -5.03 -47.87 56.17
CA ASN A 4 -3.62 -47.57 56.35
C ASN A 4 -3.20 -46.35 55.51
N LEU A 5 -2.60 -45.34 56.16
CA LEU A 5 -2.17 -44.07 55.57
C LEU A 5 -1.27 -44.27 54.33
N SER A 6 -0.46 -45.34 54.32
CA SER A 6 0.42 -45.70 53.19
C SER A 6 -0.35 -46.01 51.90
N VAL A 7 -1.51 -46.66 52.00
CA VAL A 7 -2.34 -47.01 50.83
C VAL A 7 -2.91 -45.74 50.19
N TRP A 8 -3.35 -44.77 51.01
CA TRP A 8 -3.84 -43.47 50.52
C TRP A 8 -2.75 -42.65 49.83
N VAL A 9 -1.54 -42.64 50.39
CA VAL A 9 -0.38 -41.97 49.77
C VAL A 9 -0.05 -42.60 48.43
N SER A 10 0.01 -43.93 48.33
CA SER A 10 0.28 -44.62 47.06
C SER A 10 -0.79 -44.35 46.00
N VAL A 11 -2.07 -44.38 46.38
CA VAL A 11 -3.18 -44.04 45.46
C VAL A 11 -3.09 -42.58 45.00
N ALA A 12 -2.78 -41.65 45.90
CA ALA A 12 -2.60 -40.25 45.57
C ALA A 12 -1.42 -40.01 44.62
N THR A 13 -0.29 -40.71 44.81
CA THR A 13 0.88 -40.60 43.92
C THR A 13 0.58 -41.14 42.52
N VAL A 14 -0.11 -42.27 42.40
CA VAL A 14 -0.51 -42.82 41.09
C VAL A 14 -1.52 -41.89 40.41
N ALA A 15 -2.51 -41.38 41.14
CA ALA A 15 -3.48 -40.42 40.61
C ALA A 15 -2.80 -39.12 40.14
N ALA A 16 -1.85 -38.59 40.90
CA ALA A 16 -1.07 -37.41 40.52
C ALA A 16 -0.19 -37.67 39.29
N GLY A 17 0.41 -38.86 39.18
CA GLY A 17 1.19 -39.27 38.00
C GLY A 17 0.34 -39.43 36.74
N LEU A 18 -0.89 -39.94 36.86
CA LEU A 18 -1.82 -40.00 35.73
C LEU A 18 -2.33 -38.61 35.33
N ALA A 19 -2.59 -37.74 36.31
CA ALA A 19 -3.00 -36.36 36.07
C ALA A 19 -1.91 -35.55 35.35
N SER A 20 -0.64 -35.75 35.68
CA SER A 20 0.48 -35.06 35.01
C SER A 20 0.71 -35.53 33.57
N VAL A 21 0.51 -36.82 33.28
CA VAL A 21 0.54 -37.32 31.89
C VAL A 21 -0.65 -36.75 31.09
N GLY A 22 -1.84 -36.72 31.70
CA GLY A 22 -3.04 -36.13 31.07
C GLY A 22 -2.87 -34.65 30.75
N SER A 23 -2.26 -33.87 31.65
CA SER A 23 -1.99 -32.45 31.41
C SER A 23 -0.95 -32.24 30.31
N LEU A 24 0.11 -33.04 30.24
CA LEU A 24 1.09 -32.98 29.15
C LEU A 24 0.47 -33.30 27.78
N LEU A 25 -0.42 -34.28 27.71
CA LEU A 25 -1.17 -34.60 26.49
C LEU A 25 -2.08 -33.44 26.07
N ALA A 26 -2.74 -32.79 27.03
CA ALA A 26 -3.57 -31.61 26.76
C ALA A 26 -2.72 -30.44 26.23
N VAL A 27 -1.55 -30.17 26.83
CA VAL A 27 -0.62 -29.13 26.34
C VAL A 27 -0.11 -29.47 24.94
N ALA A 28 0.28 -30.72 24.68
CA ALA A 28 0.73 -31.16 23.36
C ALA A 28 -0.36 -30.98 22.29
N TRP A 29 -1.61 -31.31 22.63
CA TRP A 29 -2.75 -31.08 21.75
C TRP A 29 -3.01 -29.58 21.54
N GLN A 30 -2.92 -28.77 22.58
CA GLN A 30 -3.09 -27.31 22.50
C GLN A 30 -2.02 -26.66 21.62
N LEU A 31 -0.75 -27.06 21.75
CA LEU A 31 0.34 -26.59 20.90
C LEU A 31 0.13 -27.00 19.43
N LYS A 32 -0.31 -28.24 19.19
CA LYS A 32 -0.64 -28.72 17.83
C LYS A 32 -1.81 -27.93 17.22
N SER A 33 -2.83 -27.63 18.01
CA SER A 33 -3.97 -26.81 17.60
C SER A 33 -3.54 -25.38 17.29
N LEU A 34 -2.72 -24.78 18.15
CA LEU A 34 -2.18 -23.43 17.96
C LEU A 34 -1.31 -23.36 16.69
N ALA A 35 -0.42 -24.32 16.48
CA ALA A 35 0.39 -24.40 15.26
C ALA A 35 -0.45 -24.49 13.98
N ARG A 36 -1.57 -25.24 14.04
CA ARG A 36 -2.53 -25.30 12.93
C ARG A 36 -3.24 -23.97 12.72
N GLN A 37 -3.66 -23.30 13.79
CA GLN A 37 -4.30 -21.98 13.73
C GLN A 37 -3.36 -20.93 13.15
N THR A 38 -2.09 -20.90 13.59
CA THR A 38 -1.08 -19.97 13.05
C THR A 38 -0.86 -20.20 11.56
N LYS A 39 -0.83 -21.45 11.10
CA LYS A 39 -0.70 -21.76 9.67
C LYS A 39 -1.89 -21.25 8.85
N GLU A 40 -3.11 -21.43 9.35
CA GLU A 40 -4.30 -20.93 8.65
C GLU A 40 -4.41 -19.41 8.71
N GLN A 41 -4.01 -18.77 9.82
CA GLN A 41 -3.90 -17.31 9.92
C GLN A 41 -2.88 -16.74 8.95
N ALA A 42 -1.73 -17.40 8.78
CA ALA A 42 -0.73 -16.98 7.80
C ALA A 42 -1.29 -16.98 6.37
N LYS A 43 -2.03 -18.03 5.98
CA LYS A 43 -2.71 -18.08 4.68
C LYS A 43 -3.79 -16.99 4.53
N GLN A 44 -4.56 -16.73 5.60
CA GLN A 44 -5.56 -15.67 5.58
C GLN A 44 -4.92 -14.28 5.45
N ALA A 45 -3.78 -14.05 6.10
CA ALA A 45 -3.02 -12.81 5.98
C ALA A 45 -2.48 -12.62 4.56
N GLU A 46 -2.00 -13.68 3.92
CA GLU A 46 -1.57 -13.65 2.51
C GLU A 46 -2.73 -13.30 1.56
N ALA A 47 -3.87 -13.99 1.69
CA ALA A 47 -5.05 -13.70 0.88
C ALA A 47 -5.61 -12.28 1.15
N ALA A 48 -5.54 -11.81 2.41
CA ALA A 48 -5.92 -10.45 2.75
C ALA A 48 -4.97 -9.41 2.13
N ALA A 49 -3.66 -9.68 2.13
CA ALA A 49 -2.67 -8.83 1.47
C ALA A 49 -2.90 -8.76 -0.05
N GLU A 50 -3.19 -9.89 -0.70
CA GLU A 50 -3.61 -9.91 -2.11
C GLU A 50 -4.88 -9.10 -2.35
N GLY A 51 -5.89 -9.24 -1.49
CA GLY A 51 -7.12 -8.47 -1.57
C GLY A 51 -6.90 -6.96 -1.43
N ILE A 52 -6.04 -6.53 -0.50
CA ILE A 52 -5.66 -5.12 -0.32
C ILE A 52 -4.99 -4.59 -1.58
N ARG A 53 -4.00 -5.32 -2.13
CA ARG A 53 -3.30 -4.92 -3.37
C ARG A 53 -4.26 -4.76 -4.54
N ALA A 54 -5.17 -5.71 -4.73
CA ALA A 54 -6.19 -5.63 -5.78
C ALA A 54 -7.12 -4.41 -5.58
N SER A 55 -7.49 -4.10 -4.34
CA SER A 55 -8.32 -2.93 -4.03
C SER A 55 -7.59 -1.62 -4.30
N VAL A 56 -6.31 -1.51 -3.95
CA VAL A 56 -5.48 -0.32 -4.25
C VAL A 56 -5.42 -0.09 -5.76
N TYR A 57 -5.14 -1.15 -6.53
CA TYR A 57 -5.10 -1.07 -7.99
C TYR A 57 -6.45 -0.63 -8.58
N LEU A 58 -7.55 -1.17 -8.07
CA LEU A 58 -8.89 -0.78 -8.50
C LEU A 58 -9.18 0.69 -8.21
N THR A 59 -8.82 1.19 -7.02
CA THR A 59 -8.98 2.60 -6.65
C THR A 59 -8.18 3.51 -7.57
N VAL A 60 -6.90 3.21 -7.83
CA VAL A 60 -6.06 3.98 -8.76
C VAL A 60 -6.69 4.02 -10.15
N THR A 61 -7.16 2.87 -10.65
CA THR A 61 -7.81 2.77 -11.96
C THR A 61 -9.09 3.60 -12.02
N GLN A 62 -9.95 3.52 -11.00
CA GLN A 62 -11.20 4.27 -10.95
C GLN A 62 -10.96 5.79 -10.86
N THR A 63 -9.96 6.21 -10.09
CA THR A 63 -9.56 7.62 -10.02
C THR A 63 -9.09 8.13 -11.38
N MET A 64 -8.24 7.37 -12.08
CA MET A 64 -7.78 7.74 -13.42
C MET A 64 -8.94 7.83 -14.42
N ILE A 65 -9.86 6.86 -14.42
CA ILE A 65 -11.07 6.91 -15.25
C ILE A 65 -11.89 8.17 -14.94
N GLY A 66 -12.05 8.53 -13.66
CA GLY A 66 -12.75 9.75 -13.25
C GLY A 66 -12.08 11.02 -13.78
N ILE A 67 -10.76 11.09 -13.71
CA ILE A 67 -9.97 12.21 -14.26
C ILE A 67 -10.11 12.25 -15.79
N ASP A 68 -10.03 11.11 -16.47
CA ASP A 68 -10.19 11.05 -17.93
C ASP A 68 -11.59 11.50 -18.37
N GLN A 69 -12.64 11.06 -17.68
CA GLN A 69 -14.01 11.51 -17.93
C GLN A 69 -14.14 13.03 -17.72
N PHE A 70 -13.58 13.54 -16.62
CA PHE A 70 -13.58 14.98 -16.34
C PHE A 70 -12.87 15.81 -17.42
N LEU A 71 -11.76 15.28 -17.96
CA LEU A 71 -10.95 15.94 -18.99
C LEU A 71 -11.50 15.76 -20.41
N ILE A 72 -12.23 14.68 -20.70
CA ILE A 72 -12.93 14.48 -21.98
C ILE A 72 -13.92 15.62 -22.24
N ASP A 73 -14.67 16.02 -21.21
CA ASP A 73 -15.61 17.13 -21.30
C ASP A 73 -14.92 18.51 -21.31
N ARG A 74 -13.58 18.55 -21.13
CA ARG A 74 -12.76 19.76 -21.02
C ARG A 74 -11.50 19.66 -21.89
N PRO A 75 -11.63 19.50 -23.21
CA PRO A 75 -10.49 19.25 -24.10
C PRO A 75 -9.40 20.34 -24.04
N ARG A 76 -9.78 21.60 -23.78
CA ARG A 76 -8.83 22.69 -23.59
C ARG A 76 -7.99 22.57 -22.31
N LEU A 77 -8.62 22.14 -21.21
CA LEU A 77 -7.91 21.88 -19.96
C LEU A 77 -6.99 20.67 -20.15
N ARG A 78 -7.48 19.60 -20.78
CA ARG A 78 -6.69 18.42 -21.12
C ARG A 78 -5.44 18.80 -21.90
N ALA A 79 -5.59 19.56 -22.99
CA ALA A 79 -4.46 20.02 -23.81
C ALA A 79 -3.42 20.76 -22.96
N LYS A 80 -3.86 21.72 -22.13
CA LYS A 80 -2.97 22.49 -21.25
C LYS A 80 -2.24 21.62 -20.22
N LEU A 81 -2.90 20.61 -19.63
CA LEU A 81 -2.31 19.71 -18.64
C LEU A 81 -1.33 18.68 -19.25
N TYR A 82 -1.51 18.30 -20.52
CA TYR A 82 -0.64 17.34 -21.21
C TYR A 82 0.36 17.99 -22.18
N GLY A 83 0.40 19.33 -22.26
CA GLY A 83 1.39 20.05 -23.09
C GLY A 83 1.01 20.20 -24.57
N GLU A 84 -0.22 19.87 -24.94
CA GLU A 84 -0.74 20.15 -26.28
C GLU A 84 -1.19 21.62 -26.39
N LEU A 85 -0.93 22.25 -27.54
CA LEU A 85 -1.40 23.61 -27.82
C LEU A 85 -2.93 23.58 -28.02
N PRO A 86 -3.72 24.36 -27.26
CA PRO A 86 -5.15 24.44 -27.49
C PRO A 86 -5.43 25.02 -28.88
N THR A 87 -6.32 24.39 -29.65
CA THR A 87 -6.88 25.00 -30.86
C THR A 87 -7.84 26.14 -30.45
N ASP A 88 -7.46 27.36 -30.80
CA ASP A 88 -8.14 28.66 -30.79
C ASP A 88 -9.16 29.04 -29.67
N ASP A 89 -8.83 30.17 -29.04
CA ASP A 89 -9.67 31.28 -28.55
C ASP A 89 -10.78 31.04 -27.50
N VAL A 90 -10.41 30.49 -26.33
CA VAL A 90 -11.00 30.93 -25.05
C VAL A 90 -9.92 30.86 -23.96
N GLU A 91 -9.74 31.95 -23.21
CA GLU A 91 -8.91 31.96 -22.00
C GLU A 91 -9.45 30.95 -20.98
N LEU A 92 -8.74 29.83 -20.80
CA LEU A 92 -8.98 28.96 -19.65
C LEU A 92 -8.57 29.72 -18.40
N SER A 93 -9.45 29.83 -17.40
CA SER A 93 -9.11 30.59 -16.20
C SER A 93 -7.87 29.98 -15.53
N GLY A 94 -6.99 30.82 -14.99
CA GLY A 94 -5.80 30.35 -14.27
C GLY A 94 -6.16 29.35 -13.18
N GLN A 95 -7.29 29.58 -12.52
CA GLN A 95 -7.82 28.73 -11.45
C GLN A 95 -8.24 27.33 -11.93
N GLN A 96 -8.81 27.20 -13.14
CA GLN A 96 -9.16 25.89 -13.72
C GLN A 96 -7.92 25.09 -14.09
N ALA A 97 -6.91 25.74 -14.65
CA ALA A 97 -5.64 25.10 -14.99
C ALA A 97 -4.89 24.66 -13.73
N GLU A 98 -4.90 25.50 -12.69
CA GLU A 98 -4.29 25.21 -11.40
C GLU A 98 -4.99 24.05 -10.68
N GLY A 99 -6.31 24.06 -10.57
CA GLY A 99 -7.06 22.96 -9.96
C GLY A 99 -6.93 21.64 -10.74
N GLY A 100 -6.82 21.71 -12.07
CA GLY A 100 -6.54 20.53 -12.90
C GLY A 100 -5.14 19.96 -12.68
N ALA A 101 -4.14 20.83 -12.48
CA ALA A 101 -2.78 20.42 -12.17
C ALA A 101 -2.69 19.81 -10.76
N GLU A 102 -3.31 20.44 -9.77
CA GLU A 102 -3.43 19.92 -8.40
C GLU A 102 -4.05 18.51 -8.40
N MET A 103 -5.18 18.33 -9.09
CA MET A 103 -5.85 17.02 -9.19
C MET A 103 -4.94 15.92 -9.78
N LEU A 104 -4.11 16.25 -10.77
CA LEU A 104 -3.17 15.29 -11.36
C LEU A 104 -2.01 14.98 -10.42
N VAL A 105 -1.43 15.99 -9.76
CA VAL A 105 -0.32 15.77 -8.83
C VAL A 105 -0.78 15.04 -7.57
N ASP A 106 -1.99 15.31 -7.07
CA ASP A 106 -2.60 14.56 -5.97
C ASP A 106 -2.80 13.08 -6.33
N MET A 107 -3.23 12.79 -7.58
CA MET A 107 -3.29 11.43 -8.08
C MET A 107 -1.88 10.81 -8.13
N PHE A 108 -0.86 11.55 -8.57
CA PHE A 108 0.51 11.03 -8.60
C PHE A 108 1.01 10.68 -7.20
N ASP A 109 0.77 11.55 -6.22
CA ASP A 109 1.15 11.32 -4.82
C ASP A 109 0.43 10.09 -4.25
N MET A 110 -0.86 9.93 -4.55
CA MET A 110 -1.63 8.74 -4.18
C MET A 110 -1.02 7.46 -4.78
N VAL A 111 -0.66 7.48 -6.08
CA VAL A 111 -0.07 6.32 -6.76
C VAL A 111 1.28 5.98 -6.14
N VAL A 112 2.17 6.96 -5.97
CA VAL A 112 3.52 6.77 -5.41
C VAL A 112 3.45 6.26 -3.97
N SER A 113 2.58 6.85 -3.15
CA SER A 113 2.37 6.41 -1.76
C SER A 113 1.89 4.97 -1.63
N ASN A 114 1.37 4.39 -2.71
CA ASN A 114 0.84 3.03 -2.75
C ASN A 114 1.63 2.10 -3.70
N VAL A 115 2.73 2.56 -4.30
CA VAL A 115 3.40 1.86 -5.40
C VAL A 115 3.95 0.50 -4.95
N HIS A 116 4.40 0.38 -3.70
CA HIS A 116 4.87 -0.88 -3.10
C HIS A 116 3.77 -1.95 -2.92
N HIS A 117 2.50 -1.57 -3.09
CA HIS A 117 1.36 -2.48 -3.09
C HIS A 117 0.91 -2.86 -4.50
N ILE A 118 1.48 -2.23 -5.54
CA ILE A 118 1.21 -2.51 -6.94
C ILE A 118 2.36 -3.37 -7.47
N SER A 119 2.10 -4.29 -8.41
CA SER A 119 3.15 -5.15 -8.97
C SER A 119 4.20 -4.37 -9.76
N ASP A 120 5.49 -4.72 -9.62
CA ASP A 120 6.66 -4.05 -10.22
C ASP A 120 6.51 -3.56 -11.68
N PRO A 121 5.93 -4.31 -12.64
CA PRO A 121 5.83 -3.85 -14.03
C PRO A 121 4.95 -2.59 -14.23
N LEU A 122 4.09 -2.28 -13.26
CA LEU A 122 3.22 -1.11 -13.29
C LEU A 122 3.90 0.13 -12.70
N GLU A 123 4.91 -0.05 -11.84
CA GLU A 123 5.66 1.06 -11.23
C GLU A 123 6.39 1.88 -12.30
N ASP A 124 7.11 1.22 -13.21
CA ASP A 124 7.83 1.90 -14.29
C ASP A 124 6.88 2.65 -15.23
N GLY A 125 5.71 2.07 -15.52
CA GLY A 125 4.69 2.69 -16.36
C GLY A 125 4.17 4.00 -15.75
N TRP A 126 3.83 3.98 -14.46
CA TRP A 126 3.39 5.16 -13.73
C TRP A 126 4.48 6.21 -13.61
N ARG A 127 5.71 5.81 -13.28
CA ARG A 127 6.87 6.71 -13.24
C ARG A 127 7.08 7.41 -14.58
N ASN A 128 7.12 6.65 -15.67
CA ASN A 128 7.32 7.20 -17.01
C ASN A 128 6.20 8.17 -17.40
N TYR A 129 4.96 7.82 -17.08
CA TYR A 129 3.81 8.69 -17.30
C TYR A 129 3.92 10.02 -16.55
N MET A 130 4.21 9.99 -15.24
CA MET A 130 4.37 11.19 -14.41
C MET A 130 5.49 12.09 -14.96
N VAL A 131 6.64 11.50 -15.28
CA VAL A 131 7.78 12.23 -15.84
C VAL A 131 7.43 12.87 -17.19
N ALA A 132 6.76 12.13 -18.09
CA ALA A 132 6.34 12.64 -19.38
C ALA A 132 5.39 13.85 -19.24
N VAL A 133 4.36 13.74 -18.40
CA VAL A 133 3.41 14.84 -18.12
C VAL A 133 4.13 16.09 -17.62
N MET A 134 5.09 15.93 -16.70
CA MET A 134 5.89 17.05 -16.19
C MET A 134 6.83 17.65 -17.25
N GLN A 135 7.41 16.83 -18.12
CA GLN A 135 8.30 17.30 -19.19
C GLN A 135 7.55 18.05 -20.28
N GLU A 136 6.34 17.64 -20.60
CA GLU A 136 5.56 18.19 -21.71
C GLU A 136 4.73 19.41 -21.29
N SER A 137 4.19 19.45 -20.06
CA SER A 137 3.30 20.53 -19.61
C SER A 137 4.00 21.64 -18.81
N ALA A 138 4.02 22.85 -19.35
CA ALA A 138 4.46 24.04 -18.62
C ALA A 138 3.58 24.33 -17.39
N THR A 139 2.27 24.10 -17.49
CA THR A 139 1.32 24.30 -16.38
C THR A 139 1.64 23.37 -15.22
N MET A 140 1.92 22.10 -15.48
CA MET A 140 2.29 21.14 -14.46
C MET A 140 3.60 21.54 -13.75
N ARG A 141 4.61 21.99 -14.51
CA ARG A 141 5.88 22.47 -13.92
C ARG A 141 5.70 23.73 -13.08
N GLU A 142 4.88 24.67 -13.51
CA GLU A 142 4.61 25.91 -12.77
C GLU A 142 3.82 25.66 -11.49
N PHE A 143 2.87 24.73 -11.53
CA PHE A 143 2.19 24.26 -10.33
C PHE A 143 3.20 23.61 -9.37
N TRP A 144 3.94 22.60 -9.83
CA TRP A 144 4.90 21.86 -9.02
C TRP A 144 5.92 22.76 -8.33
N LYS A 145 6.50 23.75 -9.02
CA LYS A 145 7.45 24.70 -8.42
C LYS A 145 6.90 25.43 -7.19
N ARG A 146 5.59 25.67 -7.14
CA ARG A 146 4.92 26.41 -6.04
C ARG A 146 4.41 25.49 -4.95
N SER A 147 4.00 24.27 -5.30
CA SER A 147 3.35 23.30 -4.40
C SER A 147 4.25 22.13 -4.00
N ARG A 148 5.49 22.04 -4.49
CA ARG A 148 6.46 20.95 -4.23
C ARG A 148 6.49 20.49 -2.78
N GLU A 149 6.48 21.43 -1.84
CA GLU A 149 6.61 21.17 -0.40
C GLU A 149 5.36 20.55 0.25
N TRP A 150 4.26 20.42 -0.48
CA TRP A 150 3.03 19.79 0.02
C TRP A 150 3.04 18.27 -0.13
N TYR A 151 3.84 17.76 -1.06
CA TYR A 151 3.79 16.36 -1.50
C TYR A 151 4.85 15.48 -0.85
N SER A 152 4.70 14.16 -0.95
CA SER A 152 5.60 13.18 -0.34
C SER A 152 7.06 13.31 -0.84
N PRO A 153 8.07 13.00 0.00
CA PRO A 153 9.47 12.93 -0.43
C PRO A 153 9.71 12.03 -1.65
N GLU A 154 8.98 10.92 -1.73
CA GLU A 154 9.04 9.94 -2.81
C GLU A 154 8.58 10.55 -4.14
N LEU A 155 7.43 11.26 -4.15
CA LEU A 155 6.98 11.96 -5.35
C LEU A 155 7.98 13.04 -5.77
N ARG A 156 8.53 13.79 -4.81
CA ARG A 156 9.54 14.81 -5.11
C ARG A 156 10.77 14.20 -5.77
N GLN A 157 11.23 13.06 -5.28
CA GLN A 157 12.37 12.36 -5.88
C GLN A 157 12.09 11.99 -7.34
N ILE A 158 10.89 11.51 -7.65
CA ILE A 158 10.47 11.14 -9.00
C ILE A 158 10.41 12.36 -9.92
N LEU A 159 9.74 13.44 -9.50
CA LEU A 159 9.47 14.59 -10.36
C LEU A 159 10.67 15.55 -10.48
N ASP A 160 11.54 15.61 -9.47
CA ASP A 160 12.75 16.45 -9.50
C ASP A 160 13.95 15.74 -10.16
N GLY A 161 13.89 14.42 -10.32
CA GLY A 161 14.99 13.62 -10.84
C GLY A 161 16.18 13.48 -9.87
N SER A 162 15.96 13.64 -8.57
CA SER A 162 17.01 13.50 -7.55
C SER A 162 17.46 12.04 -7.42
N PRO A 163 18.78 11.76 -7.36
CA PRO A 163 19.27 10.41 -7.13
C PRO A 163 18.80 9.88 -5.77
N VAL A 164 18.51 8.58 -5.70
CA VAL A 164 18.26 7.87 -4.45
C VAL A 164 19.58 7.82 -3.67
N GLU A 165 19.69 8.57 -2.58
CA GLU A 165 20.63 8.18 -1.52
C GLU A 165 20.07 6.90 -0.90
N VAL A 166 20.50 5.76 -1.45
CA VAL A 166 20.32 4.48 -0.80
C VAL A 166 21.23 4.55 0.43
N GLU A 167 20.65 4.78 1.59
CA GLU A 167 21.34 4.52 2.85
C GLU A 167 21.66 3.02 2.84
N ASP A 168 22.91 2.69 2.53
CA ASP A 168 23.44 1.33 2.44
C ASP A 168 23.49 0.74 3.86
N GLY A 169 22.31 0.45 4.38
CA GLY A 169 22.10 -0.30 5.59
C GLY A 169 22.44 -1.76 5.30
N THR A 170 23.56 -2.20 5.85
CA THR A 170 24.05 -3.58 5.95
C THR A 170 24.71 -4.22 4.72
N ARG A 171 26.05 -4.10 4.68
CA ARG A 171 26.92 -5.26 4.43
C ARG A 171 28.02 -5.37 5.49
N THR A 172 27.93 -6.50 6.22
CA THR A 172 28.85 -7.16 7.16
C THR A 172 29.26 -6.45 8.43
#